data_AF-R5CKF4-F1
#
_entry.id   AF-R5CKF4-F1
#
_cell.length_a   1.000
_cell.length_b   1.000
_cell.length_c   1.000
_cell.angle_alpha   90.00
_cell.angle_beta   90.00
_cell.angle_gamma   90.00
#
_symmetry.space_group_name_H-M   'P 1'
#
loop_
_entity.id
_entity.type
_entity.pdbx_description
1 polymer ?
#
loop_
_entity_poly.entity_id
_entity_poly.type
_entity_poly.pdbx_seq_one_letter_code
_entity_poly.pdbx_strand_id
1 'polypeptide(L)' 'MNANNSTNHKYDEIINLPHHVSETRPPMPMSDRAAQFSPFAALTGYDSVIRETERTWISSENREQ' A
#
# COMPACT_ATOMS: atom_id res chain seq x y z
N MET A 1 43.33 8.64 3.29
CA MET A 1 42.42 7.61 3.86
C MET A 1 41.04 8.24 3.94
N ASN A 2 40.10 7.74 3.13
CA ASN A 2 38.85 8.43 2.80
C ASN A 2 37.76 8.06 3.83
N ALA A 3 37.27 9.03 4.60
CA ALA A 3 36.36 8.85 5.74
C ALA A 3 34.90 8.50 5.36
N ASN A 4 34.66 8.04 4.13
CA ASN A 4 33.33 7.83 3.55
C ASN A 4 32.94 6.35 3.40
N ASN A 5 33.73 5.41 3.94
CA ASN A 5 33.42 3.96 3.91
C ASN A 5 32.73 3.45 5.18
N SER A 6 32.72 4.24 6.26
CA SER A 6 32.19 3.79 7.55
C SER A 6 30.66 3.74 7.61
N THR A 7 29.96 4.43 6.70
CA THR A 7 28.49 4.46 6.67
C THR A 7 27.89 3.26 5.96
N ASN A 8 28.61 2.67 4.99
CA ASN A 8 28.09 1.61 4.12
C ASN A 8 28.20 0.22 4.74
N HIS A 9 29.16 0.02 5.66
CA HIS A 9 29.42 -1.28 6.30
C HIS A 9 28.90 -1.38 7.74
N LYS A 10 28.08 -0.42 8.19
CA LYS A 10 27.62 -0.31 9.58
C LYS A 10 26.79 -1.50 10.05
N TYR A 11 26.21 -2.27 9.12
CA TYR A 11 25.27 -3.35 9.41
C TYR A 11 25.66 -4.69 8.80
N ASP A 12 26.87 -4.83 8.23
CA ASP A 12 27.32 -6.05 7.54
C ASP A 12 27.31 -7.28 8.47
N GLU A 13 27.56 -7.05 9.76
CA GLU A 13 27.55 -8.09 10.79
C GLU A 13 26.14 -8.60 11.13
N ILE A 14 25.07 -7.86 10.79
CA ILE A 14 23.69 -8.20 11.18
C ILE A 14 22.72 -8.38 10.01
N ILE A 15 23.03 -7.86 8.82
CA ILE A 15 22.11 -7.85 7.68
C ILE A 15 21.80 -9.27 7.14
N ASN A 16 22.72 -10.21 7.33
CA ASN A 16 22.59 -11.60 6.88
C ASN A 16 22.19 -12.56 8.02
N LEU A 17 21.87 -12.06 9.21
CA LEU A 17 21.43 -12.93 10.31
C LEU A 17 20.04 -13.52 10.01
N PRO A 18 19.78 -14.77 10.43
CA PRO A 18 18.45 -15.34 10.36
C PRO A 18 17.43 -14.45 11.06
N HIS A 19 16.31 -14.15 10.39
CA HIS A 19 15.20 -13.46 11.02
C HIS A 19 14.57 -14.37 12.08
N HIS A 20 14.44 -13.86 13.30
CA HIS A 20 13.74 -14.57 14.36
C HIS A 20 12.26 -14.76 14.02
N VAL A 21 11.78 -16.00 14.10
CA VAL A 21 10.37 -16.35 13.97
C VAL A 21 9.95 -17.04 15.27
N SER A 22 8.81 -16.62 15.85
CA SER A 22 8.30 -17.25 17.06
C SER A 22 7.83 -18.67 16.77
N GLU A 23 8.30 -19.63 17.55
CA GLU A 23 7.85 -21.03 17.47
C GLU A 23 6.41 -21.23 17.98
N THR A 24 6.00 -20.40 18.95
CA THR A 24 4.71 -20.57 19.66
C THR A 24 3.63 -19.60 19.18
N ARG A 25 4.01 -18.48 18.55
CA ARG A 25 3.08 -17.45 18.08
C ARG A 25 3.16 -17.37 16.55
N PRO A 26 2.22 -18.00 15.82
CA PRO A 26 2.22 -17.91 14.36
C PRO A 26 2.06 -16.45 13.91
N PRO A 27 2.75 -16.04 12.83
CA PRO A 27 2.55 -14.73 12.24
C PRO A 27 1.10 -14.54 11.77
N MET A 28 0.60 -13.32 11.89
CA MET A 28 -0.73 -12.96 11.37
C MET A 28 -0.81 -13.26 9.85
N PRO A 29 -1.89 -13.89 9.35
CA PRO A 29 -2.12 -14.07 7.91
C PRO A 29 -2.19 -12.75 7.13
N MET A 30 -1.91 -12.78 5.83
CA MET A 30 -2.00 -11.58 4.95
C MET A 30 -3.41 -10.97 4.90
N SER A 31 -4.46 -11.80 4.91
CA SER A 31 -5.86 -11.35 4.94
C SER A 31 -6.15 -10.51 6.18
N ASP A 32 -5.69 -10.99 7.33
CA ASP A 32 -5.95 -10.38 8.62
C ASP A 32 -5.15 -9.08 8.75
N ARG A 33 -3.94 -9.04 8.16
CA ARG A 33 -3.19 -7.79 7.96
C ARG A 33 -3.98 -6.78 7.11
N ALA A 34 -4.61 -7.21 6.03
CA ALA A 34 -5.39 -6.34 5.14
C ALA A 34 -6.62 -5.75 5.84
N ALA A 35 -7.20 -6.46 6.81
CA ALA A 35 -8.36 -5.98 7.56
C ALA A 35 -8.09 -4.67 8.34
N GLN A 36 -6.83 -4.37 8.69
CA GLN A 36 -6.46 -3.09 9.31
C GLN A 36 -6.76 -1.89 8.40
N PHE A 37 -6.77 -2.10 7.08
CA PHE A 37 -7.08 -1.09 6.07
C PHE A 37 -8.57 -1.06 5.69
N SER A 38 -9.42 -1.89 6.32
CA SER A 38 -10.88 -1.88 6.11
C SER A 38 -11.55 -0.51 6.30
N PRO A 39 -11.14 0.35 7.26
CA PRO A 39 -11.72 1.68 7.40
C PRO A 39 -11.56 2.59 6.18
N PHE A 40 -10.63 2.27 5.27
CA PHE A 40 -10.40 2.98 4.01
C PHE A 40 -11.01 2.27 2.80
N ALA A 41 -11.79 1.21 2.99
CA ALA A 41 -12.52 0.52 1.93
C ALA A 41 -13.68 1.34 1.32
N ALA A 42 -13.76 2.64 1.63
CA ALA A 42 -14.77 3.60 1.18
C ALA A 42 -14.93 3.72 -0.35
N LEU A 43 -14.13 2.99 -1.14
CA LEU A 43 -14.28 2.90 -2.58
C LEU A 43 -15.37 1.94 -3.08
N THR A 44 -16.09 1.20 -2.22
CA THR A 44 -17.30 0.48 -2.70
C THR A 44 -18.44 1.42 -3.12
N GLY A 45 -18.32 2.73 -2.86
CA GLY A 45 -19.24 3.77 -3.32
C GLY A 45 -18.70 4.70 -4.42
N TYR A 46 -17.39 4.69 -4.72
CA TYR A 46 -16.80 5.62 -5.70
C TYR A 46 -17.20 5.31 -7.14
N ASP A 47 -17.50 4.04 -7.45
CA ASP A 47 -18.06 3.64 -8.74
C ASP A 47 -19.34 4.43 -9.09
N SER A 48 -20.14 4.77 -8.08
CA SER A 48 -21.33 5.60 -8.28
C SER A 48 -21.00 7.03 -8.68
N VAL A 49 -19.93 7.61 -8.11
CA VAL A 49 -19.47 8.98 -8.37
C VAL A 49 -18.79 9.07 -9.74
N ILE A 50 -17.97 8.07 -10.10
CA ILE A 50 -17.38 7.96 -11.44
C ILE A 50 -18.49 7.90 -12.48
N ARG A 51 -19.45 6.98 -12.31
CA ARG A 51 -20.57 6.79 -13.24
C ARG A 51 -21.47 8.03 -13.37
N GLU A 52 -21.68 8.78 -12.28
CA GLU A 52 -22.44 10.04 -12.32
C GLU A 52 -21.67 11.16 -13.03
N THR A 53 -20.36 11.21 -12.82
CA THR A 53 -19.47 12.16 -13.50
C THR A 53 -19.46 11.89 -15.01
N GLU A 54 -19.30 10.63 -15.42
CA GLU A 54 -19.37 10.21 -16.83
C GLU A 54 -20.71 10.60 -17.50
N ARG A 55 -21.85 10.38 -16.82
CA ARG A 55 -23.17 10.80 -17.32
C ARG A 55 -23.27 12.30 -17.56
N THR A 56 -22.77 13.08 -16.60
CA THR A 56 -22.78 14.55 -16.68
C THR A 56 -21.99 15.02 -17.89
N TRP A 57 -20.77 14.48 -18.08
CA TRP A 57 -19.90 14.77 -19.21
C TRP A 57 -20.55 14.42 -20.56
N ILE A 58 -21.11 13.22 -20.70
CA ILE A 58 -21.80 12.82 -21.93
C ILE A 58 -23.01 13.72 -22.20
N SER A 59 -23.73 14.16 -21.16
CA SER A 59 -24.88 15.04 -21.31
C SER A 59 -24.52 16.48 -21.70
N SER A 60 -23.38 16.99 -21.24
CA SER A 60 -22.87 18.30 -21.65
C SER A 60 -22.34 18.27 -23.08
N GLU A 61 -21.66 17.20 -23.47
CA GLU A 61 -21.14 17.02 -24.83
C GLU A 61 -22.27 17.01 -25.88
N ASN A 62 -23.43 16.41 -25.55
CA ASN A 62 -24.60 16.37 -26.44
C ASN A 62 -25.40 17.69 -26.50
N ARG A 63 -25.07 18.70 -25.68
CA ARG A 63 -25.71 20.04 -25.74
C ARG A 63 -24.94 21.06 -26.55
N GLU A 64 -23.69 20.75 -26.91
CA GLU A 64 -22.82 21.65 -27.70
C GLU A 64 -22.70 21.25 -29.18
N GLN A 65 -23.59 20.37 -29.65
CA GLN A 65 -23.81 20.02 -31.07
C GLN A 65 -25.22 20.48 -31.49
#